data_AF-A0A451B5C7-F1
#
_entry.id   AF-A0A451B5C7-F1
#
_cell.length_a   1.000
_cell.length_b   1.000
_cell.length_c   1.000
_cell.angle_alpha   90.00
_cell.angle_beta   90.00
_cell.angle_gamma   90.00
#
_symmetry.space_group_name_H-M   'P 1'
#
loop_
_entity.id
_entity.type
_entity.pdbx_description
1 polymer ?
#
loop_
_entity_poly.entity_id
_entity_poly.type
_entity_poly.pdbx_seq_one_letter_code
_entity_poly.pdbx_strand_id
1 'polypeptide(L)'
;MFVVYIRQATDMRLSELIDSAVDDPGVRLMVVADEVQREQLLPLRDSIGRGDGKIRLITIGHCKTPEPARIPALPIRSMDCGAASRVVKGWYSAMPPEHVDFVVRFADGYVRPARLAAYVIATDTSINVRELLDRDKIRGFLDSMFGGGDRRALHVVAVLGSVGWSEDEDIEGKAVANHLGLDWNDVRAEVEGRPSSARISPMTKHSWRASLALMVIGMMSQAHSFPNTCRGFAVVLYQPTGSNLPQRPRR
;
A
#
# COMPACT_ATOMS: atom_id res chain seq x y z
N MET A 1 14.76 24.21 -1.62
CA MET A 1 13.53 23.43 -1.39
C MET A 1 13.96 22.01 -1.07
N PHE A 2 13.69 21.54 0.13
CA PHE A 2 14.07 20.20 0.58
C PHE A 2 12.90 19.23 0.41
N VAL A 3 13.20 17.97 0.09
CA VAL A 3 12.19 16.91 0.00
C VAL A 3 12.55 15.83 1.01
N VAL A 4 11.60 15.51 1.89
CA VAL A 4 11.78 14.49 2.94
C VAL A 4 10.68 13.45 2.80
N TYR A 5 11.05 12.17 2.78
CA TYR A 5 10.11 11.06 2.82
C TYR A 5 10.12 10.43 4.22
N ILE A 6 8.94 10.32 4.81
CA ILE A 6 8.70 9.71 6.11
C ILE A 6 7.77 8.53 5.88
N ARG A 7 8.24 7.32 6.19
CA ARG A 7 7.50 6.08 5.92
C ARG A 7 6.27 5.91 6.82
N GLN A 8 6.30 6.47 8.04
CA GLN A 8 5.19 6.36 8.98
C GLN A 8 4.91 7.70 9.61
N ALA A 9 3.69 8.22 9.42
CA ALA A 9 3.30 9.51 9.97
C ALA A 9 3.17 9.53 11.50
N THR A 10 3.13 8.36 12.15
CA THR A 10 3.21 8.23 13.61
C THR A 10 4.61 8.50 14.17
N ASP A 11 5.63 8.60 13.32
CA ASP A 11 6.95 9.03 13.76
C ASP A 11 6.85 10.46 14.31
N MET A 12 7.07 10.61 15.63
CA MET A 12 6.97 11.88 16.38
C MET A 12 7.73 13.02 15.70
N ARG A 13 8.75 12.68 14.91
CA ARG A 13 9.59 13.62 14.16
C ARG A 13 8.85 14.39 13.07
N LEU A 14 7.70 13.93 12.58
CA LEU A 14 6.99 14.62 11.50
C LEU A 14 6.46 15.99 11.94
N SER A 15 5.81 16.06 13.10
CA SER A 15 5.28 17.32 13.64
C SER A 15 6.42 18.28 14.01
N GLU A 16 7.46 17.78 14.68
CA GLU A 16 8.64 18.57 15.05
C GLU A 16 9.37 19.14 13.83
N LEU A 17 9.50 18.34 12.77
CA LEU A 17 10.10 18.77 11.50
C LEU A 17 9.29 19.88 10.84
N ILE A 18 7.96 19.75 10.84
CA ILE A 18 7.06 20.78 10.30
C ILE A 18 7.22 22.06 11.10
N ASP A 19 7.10 22.00 12.44
CA ASP A 19 7.17 23.17 13.30
C ASP A 19 8.53 23.87 13.19
N SER A 20 9.64 23.11 13.17
CA SER A 20 10.99 23.67 12.95
C SER A 20 11.12 24.39 11.60
N ALA A 21 10.47 23.88 10.56
CA ALA A 21 10.48 24.49 9.23
C ALA A 21 9.55 25.71 9.12
N VAL A 22 8.53 25.84 9.99
CA VAL A 22 7.68 27.03 10.07
C VAL A 22 8.48 28.20 10.63
N ASP A 23 9.26 27.95 11.68
CA ASP A 23 10.03 28.96 12.42
C ASP A 23 11.23 29.51 11.63
N ASP A 24 11.78 28.74 10.68
CA ASP A 24 12.87 29.20 9.83
C ASP A 24 12.34 29.96 8.58
N PRO A 25 12.61 31.28 8.44
CA PRO A 25 12.14 32.07 7.30
C PRO A 25 12.79 31.69 5.96
N GLY A 26 13.95 31.04 5.96
CA GLY A 26 14.68 30.62 4.76
C GLY A 26 14.29 29.25 4.22
N VAL A 27 13.52 28.46 4.97
CA VAL A 27 13.25 27.07 4.63
C VAL A 27 11.98 26.93 3.79
N ARG A 28 12.09 26.08 2.76
CA ARG A 28 10.94 25.55 2.01
C ARG A 28 11.03 24.04 1.98
N LEU A 29 9.97 23.37 2.43
CA LEU A 29 9.95 21.94 2.68
C LEU A 29 8.81 21.27 1.91
N MET A 30 9.12 20.15 1.27
CA MET A 30 8.14 19.19 0.78
C MET A 30 8.29 17.91 1.59
N VAL A 31 7.23 17.50 2.27
CA VAL A 31 7.21 16.27 3.04
C VAL A 31 6.28 15.29 2.33
N VAL A 32 6.71 14.03 2.23
CA VAL A 32 5.85 12.92 1.84
C VAL A 32 5.75 11.98 3.04
N ALA A 33 4.57 11.91 3.65
CA ALA A 33 4.30 11.04 4.79
C ALA A 33 3.43 9.86 4.33
N ASP A 34 3.94 8.66 4.49
CA ASP A 34 3.25 7.41 4.17
C ASP A 34 2.54 6.84 5.41
N GLU A 35 1.59 5.93 5.17
CA GLU A 35 0.80 5.26 6.20
C GLU A 35 0.04 6.21 7.17
N VAL A 36 -0.40 7.37 6.66
CA VAL A 36 -1.10 8.40 7.46
C VAL A 36 -2.50 7.94 7.84
N GLN A 37 -2.80 8.01 9.14
CA GLN A 37 -4.10 7.67 9.71
C GLN A 37 -5.06 8.86 9.69
N ARG A 38 -6.36 8.56 9.78
CA ARG A 38 -7.43 9.57 9.66
C ARG A 38 -7.32 10.65 10.72
N GLU A 39 -7.00 10.24 11.94
CA GLU A 39 -6.92 11.07 13.14
C GLU A 39 -5.73 12.05 13.06
N GLN A 40 -4.72 11.72 12.24
CA GLN A 40 -3.52 12.54 12.05
C GLN A 40 -3.71 13.65 11.01
N LEU A 41 -4.68 13.52 10.10
CA LEU A 41 -4.84 14.43 8.96
C LEU A 41 -5.16 15.87 9.39
N LEU A 42 -6.03 16.06 10.39
CA LEU A 42 -6.41 17.40 10.86
C LEU A 42 -5.25 18.10 11.59
N PRO A 43 -4.58 17.47 12.60
CA PRO A 43 -3.40 18.05 13.22
C PRO A 43 -2.29 18.43 12.23
N LEU A 44 -2.03 17.56 11.24
CA LEU A 44 -1.02 17.83 10.21
C LEU A 44 -1.42 19.01 9.33
N ARG A 45 -2.68 19.07 8.90
CA ARG A 45 -3.22 20.21 8.14
C ARG A 45 -3.05 21.51 8.92
N ASP A 46 -3.44 21.53 10.19
CA ASP A 46 -3.41 22.75 11.00
C ASP A 46 -1.97 23.22 11.23
N SER A 47 -1.03 22.28 11.34
CA SER A 47 0.40 22.59 11.46
C SER A 47 0.97 23.20 10.18
N ILE A 48 0.61 22.67 9.01
CA ILE A 48 1.03 23.24 7.72
C ILE A 48 0.41 24.62 7.49
N GLY A 49 -0.84 24.83 7.95
CA GLY A 49 -1.54 26.09 7.85
C GLY A 49 -0.78 27.27 8.49
N ARG A 50 0.05 27.00 9.50
CA ARG A 50 0.95 27.99 10.14
C ARG A 50 2.15 28.36 9.27
N GLY A 51 2.55 27.49 8.36
CA GLY A 51 3.75 27.65 7.52
C GLY A 51 3.60 28.59 6.32
N ASP A 52 2.45 29.25 6.16
CA ASP A 52 2.17 30.24 5.10
C ASP A 52 2.64 29.83 3.69
N GLY A 53 2.38 28.57 3.33
CA GLY A 53 2.73 28.00 2.02
C GLY A 53 4.21 27.61 1.82
N LYS A 54 5.08 27.78 2.82
CA LYS A 54 6.48 27.31 2.77
C LYS A 54 6.60 25.78 2.79
N ILE A 55 5.60 25.12 3.37
CA ILE A 55 5.57 23.67 3.58
C ILE A 55 4.49 23.06 2.67
N ARG A 56 4.85 22.00 1.95
CA ARG A 56 3.93 21.16 1.17
C ARG A 56 3.97 19.76 1.75
N LEU A 57 2.81 19.20 2.12
CA LEU A 57 2.73 17.82 2.61
C LEU A 57 1.91 16.96 1.65
N ILE A 58 2.47 15.83 1.27
CA ILE A 58 1.76 14.76 0.57
C ILE A 58 1.60 13.63 1.57
N THR A 59 0.36 13.27 1.85
CA THR A 59 0.03 12.15 2.74
C THR A 59 -0.44 10.96 1.90
N ILE A 60 0.01 9.76 2.22
CA ILE A 60 -0.45 8.51 1.60
C ILE A 60 -1.11 7.68 2.68
N GLY A 61 -2.32 7.20 2.42
CA GLY A 61 -3.06 6.43 3.41
C GLY A 61 -4.29 5.71 2.83
N HIS A 62 -4.97 4.97 3.70
CA HIS A 62 -6.14 4.16 3.32
C HIS A 62 -7.46 4.71 3.86
N CYS A 63 -7.47 5.93 4.39
CA CYS A 63 -8.65 6.57 4.96
C CYS A 63 -9.27 7.61 4.02
N LYS A 64 -10.57 7.85 4.20
CA LYS A 64 -11.24 9.01 3.60
C LYS A 64 -10.75 10.27 4.33
N THR A 65 -10.51 11.34 3.58
CA THR A 65 -10.24 12.66 4.15
C THR A 65 -11.43 13.14 5.01
N PRO A 66 -11.22 13.64 6.23
CA PRO A 66 -12.29 14.16 7.09
C PRO A 66 -12.88 15.48 6.58
N GLU A 67 -12.08 16.30 5.88
CA GLU A 67 -12.49 17.62 5.38
C GLU A 67 -12.01 17.84 3.93
N PRO A 68 -12.70 17.30 2.91
CA PRO A 68 -12.23 17.34 1.52
C PRO A 68 -11.92 18.74 0.97
N ALA A 69 -12.62 19.77 1.45
CA ALA A 69 -12.41 21.16 1.03
C ALA A 69 -11.08 21.75 1.55
N ARG A 70 -10.61 21.29 2.72
CA ARG A 70 -9.36 21.74 3.35
C ARG A 70 -8.20 20.78 3.11
N ILE A 71 -8.53 19.51 2.87
CA ILE A 71 -7.62 18.39 2.74
C ILE A 71 -8.01 17.62 1.47
N PRO A 72 -7.59 18.10 0.29
CA PRO A 72 -7.98 17.48 -0.97
C PRO A 72 -7.36 16.07 -1.08
N ALA A 73 -8.19 15.12 -1.50
CA ALA A 73 -7.80 13.73 -1.67
C ALA A 73 -7.92 13.31 -3.14
N LEU A 74 -6.85 12.72 -3.65
CA LEU A 74 -6.82 12.03 -4.92
C LEU A 74 -6.99 10.52 -4.68
N PRO A 75 -8.17 9.94 -4.98
CA PRO A 75 -8.34 8.50 -4.87
C PRO A 75 -7.47 7.79 -5.91
N ILE A 76 -6.62 6.86 -5.45
CA ILE A 76 -5.89 5.94 -6.31
C ILE A 76 -6.82 4.74 -6.52
N ARG A 77 -7.26 4.58 -7.76
CA ARG A 77 -8.09 3.44 -8.18
C ARG A 77 -7.20 2.34 -8.74
N SER A 78 -7.70 1.10 -8.71
CA SER A 78 -7.11 0.03 -9.51
C SER A 78 -7.10 0.43 -10.98
N MET A 79 -6.11 -0.07 -11.70
CA MET A 79 -5.99 0.15 -13.14
C MET A 79 -7.08 -0.65 -13.86
N ASP A 80 -7.62 -0.09 -14.94
CA ASP A 80 -8.47 -0.87 -15.83
C ASP A 80 -7.68 -2.00 -16.51
N CYS A 81 -8.38 -3.06 -16.94
CA CYS A 81 -7.75 -4.24 -17.52
C CYS A 81 -6.87 -3.91 -18.74
N GLY A 82 -7.24 -2.91 -19.54
CA GLY A 82 -6.47 -2.49 -20.71
C GLY A 82 -5.15 -1.83 -20.31
N ALA A 83 -5.19 -0.93 -19.34
CA ALA A 83 -3.99 -0.30 -18.79
C ALA A 83 -3.09 -1.31 -18.07
N ALA A 84 -3.66 -2.19 -17.26
CA ALA A 84 -2.92 -3.25 -16.58
C ALA A 84 -2.25 -4.20 -17.59
N SER A 85 -2.95 -4.58 -18.67
CA SER A 85 -2.39 -5.40 -19.75
C SER A 85 -1.19 -4.74 -20.42
N ARG A 86 -1.26 -3.43 -20.68
CA ARG A 86 -0.13 -2.67 -21.26
C ARG A 86 1.08 -2.64 -20.33
N VAL A 87 0.84 -2.49 -19.02
CA VAL A 87 1.91 -2.53 -18.01
C VAL A 87 2.59 -3.91 -17.98
N VAL A 88 1.80 -4.99 -17.93
CA VAL A 88 2.34 -6.36 -17.92
C VAL A 88 3.12 -6.67 -19.19
N LYS A 89 2.59 -6.32 -20.37
CA LYS A 89 3.31 -6.46 -21.65
C LYS A 89 4.58 -5.59 -21.73
N GLY A 90 4.58 -4.44 -21.05
CA GLY A 90 5.76 -3.59 -20.93
C GLY A 90 6.87 -4.23 -20.10
N TRP A 91 6.53 -5.00 -19.06
CA TRP A 91 7.51 -5.75 -18.27
C TRP A 91 7.97 -7.04 -18.97
N TYR A 92 7.05 -7.75 -19.63
CA TYR A 92 7.28 -9.04 -20.27
C TYR A 92 6.69 -9.06 -21.68
N SER A 93 7.44 -8.54 -22.66
CA SER A 93 6.96 -8.35 -24.04
C SER A 93 6.70 -9.66 -24.79
N ALA A 94 7.41 -10.74 -24.42
CA ALA A 94 7.24 -12.08 -24.99
C ALA A 94 6.15 -12.92 -24.30
N MET A 95 5.49 -12.39 -23.27
CA MET A 95 4.47 -13.14 -22.52
C MET A 95 3.23 -13.39 -23.39
N PRO A 96 2.76 -14.66 -23.50
CA PRO A 96 1.57 -14.98 -24.28
C PRO A 96 0.31 -14.21 -23.80
N PRO A 97 -0.61 -13.83 -24.70
CA PRO A 97 -1.81 -13.07 -24.35
C PRO A 97 -2.65 -13.69 -23.23
N GLU A 98 -2.77 -15.02 -23.21
CA GLU A 98 -3.49 -15.77 -22.19
C GLU A 98 -2.87 -15.62 -20.79
N HIS A 99 -1.54 -15.53 -20.70
CA HIS A 99 -0.83 -15.32 -19.44
C HIS A 99 -1.01 -13.87 -18.96
N VAL A 100 -0.99 -12.91 -19.90
CA VAL A 100 -1.28 -11.50 -19.59
C VAL A 100 -2.71 -11.35 -19.05
N ASP A 101 -3.71 -11.96 -19.68
CA ASP A 101 -5.09 -11.90 -19.22
C ASP A 101 -5.24 -12.46 -17.81
N PHE A 102 -4.63 -13.63 -17.55
CA PHE A 102 -4.62 -14.21 -16.22
C PHE A 102 -3.99 -13.29 -15.18
N VAL A 103 -2.80 -12.73 -15.44
CA VAL A 103 -2.14 -11.80 -14.51
C VAL A 103 -3.01 -10.60 -14.21
N VAL A 104 -3.62 -10.01 -15.25
CA VAL A 104 -4.45 -8.81 -15.11
C VAL A 104 -5.69 -9.10 -14.27
N ARG A 105 -6.35 -10.24 -14.51
CA ARG A 105 -7.53 -10.67 -13.75
C ARG A 105 -7.18 -11.07 -12.33
N PHE A 106 -6.10 -11.83 -12.15
CA PHE A 106 -5.58 -12.24 -10.84
C PHE A 106 -5.24 -11.02 -9.97
N ALA A 107 -4.61 -10.02 -10.57
CA ALA A 107 -4.17 -8.84 -9.86
C ALA A 107 -5.26 -7.79 -9.64
N ASP A 108 -6.46 -7.95 -10.22
CA ASP A 108 -7.59 -7.02 -10.12
C ASP A 108 -7.19 -5.53 -10.33
N GLY A 109 -6.31 -5.28 -11.29
CA GLY A 109 -5.80 -3.95 -11.61
C GLY A 109 -4.76 -3.37 -10.64
N TYR A 110 -4.27 -4.13 -9.66
CA TYR A 110 -3.18 -3.73 -8.77
C TYR A 110 -1.81 -4.08 -9.36
N VAL A 111 -0.92 -3.09 -9.42
CA VAL A 111 0.39 -3.19 -10.09
C VAL A 111 1.34 -4.17 -9.39
N ARG A 112 1.40 -4.17 -8.06
CA ARG A 112 2.35 -5.03 -7.31
C ARG A 112 2.03 -6.53 -7.45
N PRO A 113 0.77 -6.98 -7.23
CA PRO A 113 0.39 -8.37 -7.49
C PRO A 113 0.57 -8.76 -8.95
N ALA A 114 0.23 -7.87 -9.89
CA ALA A 114 0.44 -8.11 -11.31
C ALA A 114 1.92 -8.39 -11.61
N ARG A 115 2.83 -7.60 -11.03
CA ARG A 115 4.27 -7.78 -11.22
C ARG A 115 4.77 -9.11 -10.67
N LEU A 116 4.30 -9.50 -9.49
CA LEU A 116 4.68 -10.76 -8.84
C LEU A 116 4.16 -11.97 -9.63
N ALA A 117 2.88 -11.96 -9.98
CA ALA A 117 2.26 -13.03 -10.78
C ALA A 117 2.93 -13.15 -12.16
N ALA A 118 3.16 -12.02 -12.83
CA ALA A 118 3.85 -12.01 -14.11
C ALA A 118 5.29 -12.54 -14.00
N TYR A 119 6.01 -12.18 -12.94
CA TYR A 119 7.35 -12.71 -12.67
C TYR A 119 7.35 -14.23 -12.57
N VAL A 120 6.48 -14.79 -11.73
CA VAL A 120 6.40 -16.24 -11.52
C VAL A 120 6.06 -16.98 -12.82
N ILE A 121 5.08 -16.48 -13.58
CA ILE A 121 4.70 -17.08 -14.87
C ILE A 121 5.83 -16.97 -15.89
N ALA A 122 6.58 -15.86 -15.89
CA ALA A 122 7.70 -15.69 -16.80
C ALA A 122 8.89 -16.58 -16.45
N THR A 123 9.10 -16.89 -15.16
CA THR A 123 10.20 -17.75 -14.70
C THR A 123 9.91 -19.24 -14.80
N ASP A 124 8.64 -19.64 -14.73
CA ASP A 124 8.24 -21.06 -14.78
C ASP A 124 7.38 -21.33 -16.02
N THR A 125 8.04 -21.82 -17.07
CA THR A 125 7.41 -22.17 -18.35
C THR A 125 6.54 -23.42 -18.30
N SER A 126 6.57 -24.17 -17.18
CA SER A 126 5.70 -25.34 -17.00
C SER A 126 4.27 -24.97 -16.59
N ILE A 127 4.07 -23.71 -16.19
CA ILE A 127 2.76 -23.20 -15.78
C ILE A 127 1.82 -23.12 -16.99
N ASN A 128 0.83 -24.00 -17.02
CA ASN A 128 -0.30 -23.90 -17.93
C ASN A 128 -1.41 -23.09 -17.28
N VAL A 129 -1.57 -21.84 -17.73
CA VAL A 129 -2.57 -20.91 -17.19
C VAL A 129 -4.01 -21.42 -17.32
N ARG A 130 -4.32 -22.26 -18.32
CA ARG A 130 -5.67 -22.87 -18.43
C ARG A 130 -5.95 -23.86 -17.31
N GLU A 131 -4.90 -24.49 -16.79
CA GLU A 131 -4.97 -25.48 -15.74
C GLU A 131 -4.86 -24.85 -14.34
N LEU A 132 -4.45 -23.58 -14.24
CA LEU A 132 -4.52 -22.79 -12.99
C LEU A 132 -5.96 -22.54 -12.50
N LEU A 133 -6.98 -22.98 -13.22
CA LEU A 133 -8.37 -22.98 -12.72
C LEU A 133 -8.66 -24.22 -11.85
N ASP A 134 -7.77 -25.20 -11.82
CA ASP A 134 -7.84 -26.36 -10.93
C ASP A 134 -7.31 -26.02 -9.54
N ARG A 135 -8.03 -26.42 -8.48
CA ARG A 135 -7.73 -26.08 -7.08
C ARG A 135 -6.31 -26.48 -6.67
N ASP A 136 -5.85 -27.63 -7.13
CA ASP A 136 -4.52 -28.15 -6.77
C ASP A 136 -3.41 -27.35 -7.46
N LYS A 137 -3.67 -26.79 -8.65
CA LYS A 137 -2.71 -25.99 -9.40
C LYS A 137 -2.67 -24.53 -8.95
N ILE A 138 -3.79 -24.00 -8.44
CA ILE A 138 -3.79 -22.71 -7.72
C ILE A 138 -2.87 -22.78 -6.52
N ARG A 139 -2.95 -23.88 -5.74
CA ARG A 139 -2.06 -24.06 -4.59
C ARG A 139 -0.60 -24.07 -5.00
N GLY A 140 -0.22 -24.87 -6.00
CA GLY A 140 1.14 -24.92 -6.53
C GLY A 140 1.65 -23.56 -7.06
N PHE A 141 0.77 -22.77 -7.68
CA PHE A 141 1.09 -21.42 -8.13
C PHE A 141 1.27 -20.41 -6.98
N LEU A 142 0.45 -20.51 -5.94
CA LEU A 142 0.65 -19.74 -4.71
C LEU A 142 1.94 -20.21 -4.00
N ASP A 143 2.26 -21.52 -4.04
CA ASP A 143 3.52 -22.07 -3.55
C ASP A 143 4.73 -21.47 -4.25
N SER A 144 4.70 -21.32 -5.58
CA SER A 144 5.81 -20.71 -6.32
C SER A 144 5.91 -19.19 -6.11
N MET A 145 4.80 -18.48 -5.89
CA MET A 145 4.82 -17.04 -5.57
C MET A 145 5.33 -16.73 -4.16
N PHE A 146 4.95 -17.53 -3.16
CA PHE A 146 5.22 -17.22 -1.75
C PHE A 146 6.35 -18.06 -1.13
N GLY A 147 6.75 -19.14 -1.80
CA GLY A 147 7.69 -20.15 -1.33
C GLY A 147 6.99 -21.39 -0.76
N GLY A 148 7.66 -22.55 -0.86
CA GLY A 148 7.24 -23.81 -0.26
C GLY A 148 7.59 -23.88 1.23
N GLY A 149 6.83 -23.16 2.06
CA GLY A 149 6.97 -23.16 3.53
C GLY A 149 5.64 -23.46 4.23
N ASP A 150 5.68 -23.72 5.54
CA ASP A 150 4.46 -23.91 6.33
C ASP A 150 3.61 -22.63 6.32
N ARG A 151 2.43 -22.70 5.68
CA ARG A 151 1.49 -21.58 5.58
C ARG A 151 0.54 -21.47 6.75
N ARG A 152 0.65 -22.30 7.79
CA ARG A 152 -0.20 -22.17 8.98
C ARG A 152 -0.12 -20.77 9.57
N ALA A 153 1.05 -20.12 9.52
CA ALA A 153 1.22 -18.71 9.85
C ALA A 153 0.32 -17.79 9.03
N LEU A 154 0.27 -17.96 7.71
CA LEU A 154 -0.57 -17.17 6.82
C LEU A 154 -2.06 -17.45 7.04
N HIS A 155 -2.44 -18.68 7.37
CA HIS A 155 -3.82 -19.03 7.72
C HIS A 155 -4.28 -18.41 9.03
N VAL A 156 -3.42 -18.37 10.04
CA VAL A 156 -3.73 -17.72 11.32
C VAL A 156 -3.77 -16.20 11.15
N VAL A 157 -2.81 -15.61 10.44
CA VAL A 157 -2.81 -14.17 10.11
C VAL A 157 -4.05 -13.76 9.32
N ALA A 158 -4.56 -14.63 8.44
CA ALA A 158 -5.77 -14.36 7.67
C ALA A 158 -7.08 -14.38 8.49
N VAL A 159 -7.08 -15.04 9.66
CA VAL A 159 -8.24 -15.11 10.57
C VAL A 159 -8.22 -13.96 11.59
N LEU A 160 -7.08 -13.30 11.77
CA LEU A 160 -6.93 -12.21 12.72
C LEU A 160 -7.43 -10.88 12.14
N GLY A 161 -8.08 -10.10 13.00
CA GLY A 161 -8.53 -8.74 12.66
C GLY A 161 -7.37 -7.74 12.51
N SER A 162 -6.21 -8.04 13.09
CA SER A 162 -4.98 -7.24 13.07
C SER A 162 -3.76 -8.15 13.28
N VAL A 163 -2.64 -7.85 12.60
CA VAL A 163 -1.29 -8.37 12.90
C VAL A 163 -0.28 -7.32 12.42
N GLY A 164 0.70 -7.00 13.26
CA GLY A 164 1.67 -5.94 13.04
C GLY A 164 2.89 -6.08 13.94
N TRP A 165 3.89 -5.22 13.74
CA TRP A 165 5.20 -5.34 14.42
C TRP A 165 5.37 -4.38 15.61
N SER A 166 4.33 -3.61 15.93
CA SER A 166 4.36 -2.57 16.96
C SER A 166 3.33 -2.79 18.05
N GLU A 167 3.74 -2.53 19.29
CA GLU A 167 2.86 -2.44 20.48
C GLU A 167 1.93 -3.66 20.61
N ASP A 168 0.61 -3.43 20.67
CA ASP A 168 -0.41 -4.44 20.92
C ASP A 168 -0.43 -5.55 19.85
N GLU A 169 0.01 -5.23 18.62
CA GLU A 169 0.02 -6.18 17.51
C GLU A 169 1.24 -7.12 17.56
N ASP A 170 2.31 -6.71 18.24
CA ASP A 170 3.46 -7.58 18.54
C ASP A 170 3.04 -8.70 19.51
N ILE A 171 2.10 -8.40 20.41
CA ILE A 171 1.53 -9.37 21.35
C ILE A 171 0.67 -10.38 20.58
N GLU A 172 -0.18 -9.93 19.66
CA GLU A 172 -0.97 -10.81 18.79
C GLU A 172 -0.05 -11.66 17.90
N GLY A 173 0.96 -11.05 17.27
CA GLY A 173 1.96 -11.75 16.46
C GLY A 173 2.72 -12.83 17.24
N LYS A 174 3.15 -12.52 18.47
CA LYS A 174 3.78 -13.50 19.38
C LYS A 174 2.83 -14.62 19.77
N ALA A 175 1.57 -14.30 20.08
CA ALA A 175 0.57 -15.31 20.44
C ALA A 175 0.32 -16.29 19.28
N VAL A 176 0.32 -15.77 18.06
CA VAL A 176 0.18 -16.54 16.81
C VAL A 176 1.38 -17.41 16.54
N ALA A 177 2.58 -16.84 16.61
CA ALA A 177 3.82 -17.59 16.45
C ALA A 177 3.89 -18.75 17.46
N ASN A 178 3.60 -18.46 18.73
CA ASN A 178 3.53 -19.47 19.79
C ASN A 178 2.47 -20.55 19.52
N HIS A 179 1.28 -20.18 19.06
CA HIS A 179 0.23 -21.14 18.71
C HIS A 179 0.65 -22.07 17.56
N LEU A 180 1.53 -21.59 16.68
CA LEU A 180 2.04 -22.30 15.53
C LEU A 180 3.35 -23.04 15.80
N GLY A 181 3.89 -22.92 17.02
CA GLY A 181 5.19 -23.50 17.38
C GLY A 181 6.37 -22.85 16.65
N LEU A 182 6.22 -21.58 16.23
CA LEU A 182 7.25 -20.78 15.57
C LEU A 182 7.87 -19.80 16.57
N ASP A 183 9.17 -19.52 16.43
CA ASP A 183 9.80 -18.41 17.14
C ASP A 183 9.43 -17.10 16.45
N TRP A 184 8.91 -16.14 17.21
CA TRP A 184 8.46 -14.87 16.67
C TRP A 184 9.59 -14.01 16.10
N ASN A 185 10.80 -14.10 16.66
CA ASN A 185 11.96 -13.34 16.17
C ASN A 185 12.46 -13.94 14.85
N ASP A 186 12.43 -15.26 14.70
CA ASP A 186 12.75 -15.93 13.44
C ASP A 186 11.75 -15.56 12.34
N VAL A 187 10.45 -15.53 12.66
CA VAL A 187 9.39 -15.06 11.74
C VAL A 187 9.64 -13.60 11.32
N ARG A 188 10.00 -12.73 12.27
CA ARG A 188 10.35 -11.33 11.98
C ARG A 188 11.57 -11.24 11.07
N ALA A 189 12.64 -11.94 11.40
CA ALA A 189 13.90 -11.93 10.66
C ALA A 189 13.74 -12.47 9.23
N GLU A 190 12.91 -13.49 9.01
CA GLU A 190 12.64 -14.03 7.68
C GLU A 190 11.89 -13.03 6.79
N VAL A 191 10.87 -12.36 7.34
CA VAL A 191 10.11 -11.34 6.61
C VAL A 191 10.97 -10.11 6.31
N GLU A 192 11.80 -9.68 7.27
CA GLU A 192 12.72 -8.55 7.10
C GLU A 192 13.91 -8.87 6.18
N GLY A 193 14.33 -10.14 6.11
CA GLY A 193 15.45 -10.60 5.30
C GLY A 193 15.17 -10.69 3.79
N ARG A 194 13.90 -10.70 3.37
CA ARG A 194 13.55 -10.76 1.93
C ARG A 194 13.98 -9.49 1.17
N PRO A 195 14.40 -9.62 -0.11
CA PRO A 195 14.80 -8.47 -0.93
C PRO A 195 13.66 -7.46 -1.04
N SER A 196 13.98 -6.17 -1.05
CA SER A 196 13.02 -5.06 -1.03
C SER A 196 12.01 -5.07 -2.20
N SER A 197 12.32 -5.74 -3.30
CA SER A 197 11.41 -5.98 -4.44
C SER A 197 10.34 -7.05 -4.17
N ALA A 198 10.55 -7.94 -3.20
CA ALA A 198 9.65 -9.02 -2.78
C ALA A 198 9.16 -8.86 -1.33
N ARG A 199 9.63 -7.82 -0.62
CA ARG A 199 9.27 -7.55 0.76
C ARG A 199 7.85 -7.00 0.83
N ILE A 200 6.96 -7.72 1.50
CA ILE A 200 5.70 -7.16 1.99
C ILE A 200 6.09 -6.32 3.21
N SER A 201 6.05 -5.00 3.08
CA SER A 201 6.46 -4.11 4.16
C SER A 201 5.67 -4.38 5.45
N PRO A 202 6.35 -4.47 6.61
CA PRO A 202 5.77 -4.25 7.93
C PRO A 202 4.82 -3.05 7.93
N MET A 203 3.55 -3.24 8.28
CA MET A 203 2.54 -2.18 8.46
C MET A 203 1.98 -2.25 9.88
N THR A 204 1.65 -1.10 10.48
CA THR A 204 1.19 -0.97 11.87
C THR A 204 -0.27 -0.53 11.98
N LYS A 205 -0.91 -0.95 13.07
CA LYS A 205 -2.26 -0.76 13.63
C LYS A 205 -3.47 -0.73 12.70
N HIS A 206 -3.51 0.05 11.63
CA HIS A 206 -4.80 0.34 10.94
C HIS A 206 -4.77 0.30 9.39
N SER A 207 -3.70 -0.22 8.78
CA SER A 207 -3.52 -0.28 7.31
C SER A 207 -3.93 -1.62 6.64
N TRP A 208 -4.68 -2.48 7.34
CA TRP A 208 -4.80 -3.89 6.96
C TRP A 208 -5.65 -4.17 5.72
N ARG A 209 -6.60 -3.31 5.30
CA ARG A 209 -7.56 -3.70 4.24
C ARG A 209 -6.95 -3.94 2.85
N ALA A 210 -5.84 -3.30 2.48
CA ALA A 210 -5.21 -3.52 1.17
C ALA A 210 -4.33 -4.78 1.13
N SER A 211 -3.63 -5.11 2.23
CA SER A 211 -2.85 -6.35 2.35
C SER A 211 -3.73 -7.56 2.67
N LEU A 212 -4.77 -7.39 3.47
CA LEU A 212 -5.82 -8.41 3.63
C LEU A 212 -6.55 -8.61 2.31
N ALA A 213 -6.80 -7.58 1.48
CA ALA A 213 -7.36 -7.80 0.14
C ALA A 213 -6.44 -8.62 -0.76
N LEU A 214 -5.12 -8.46 -0.71
CA LEU A 214 -4.19 -9.30 -1.48
C LEU A 214 -4.08 -10.73 -0.93
N MET A 215 -4.23 -10.89 0.39
CA MET A 215 -4.35 -12.19 1.05
C MET A 215 -5.71 -12.87 0.78
N VAL A 216 -6.81 -12.09 0.77
CA VAL A 216 -8.21 -12.53 0.63
C VAL A 216 -8.57 -12.74 -0.84
N ILE A 217 -7.99 -12.00 -1.78
CA ILE A 217 -8.04 -12.31 -3.23
C ILE A 217 -7.33 -13.65 -3.50
N GLY A 218 -6.32 -14.00 -2.69
CA GLY A 218 -5.77 -15.36 -2.64
C GLY A 218 -6.65 -16.41 -1.96
N MET A 219 -7.70 -16.00 -1.22
CA MET A 219 -8.59 -16.89 -0.46
C MET A 219 -10.02 -17.01 -1.01
N MET A 220 -10.48 -16.15 -1.93
CA MET A 220 -11.85 -16.22 -2.47
C MET A 220 -11.95 -17.10 -3.72
N SER A 221 -11.97 -18.42 -3.52
CA SER A 221 -12.49 -19.41 -4.49
C SER A 221 -13.88 -19.96 -4.12
N GLN A 222 -14.53 -19.46 -3.07
CA GLN A 222 -15.97 -19.71 -2.83
C GLN A 222 -16.64 -18.52 -2.16
N ALA A 223 -17.27 -17.64 -2.94
CA ALA A 223 -18.51 -16.93 -2.58
C ALA A 223 -18.91 -16.02 -3.76
N HIS A 224 -20.14 -16.18 -4.25
CA HIS A 224 -20.77 -15.21 -5.13
C HIS A 224 -20.95 -13.87 -4.41
N SER A 225 -20.65 -12.79 -5.15
CA SER A 225 -21.19 -11.42 -4.99
C SER A 225 -20.99 -10.71 -3.64
N PHE A 226 -19.95 -9.87 -3.50
CA PHE A 226 -19.96 -8.69 -2.60
C PHE A 226 -19.14 -7.51 -3.20
N PRO A 227 -19.45 -6.24 -2.85
CA PRO A 227 -19.18 -5.08 -3.68
C PRO A 227 -17.88 -4.34 -3.35
N ASN A 228 -17.23 -3.85 -4.40
CA ASN A 228 -16.42 -2.63 -4.50
C ASN A 228 -16.13 -1.86 -3.19
N THR A 229 -14.99 -2.10 -2.50
CA THR A 229 -14.37 -1.06 -1.64
C THR A 229 -12.93 -1.39 -1.24
N CYS A 230 -12.00 -1.37 -2.19
CA CYS A 230 -10.58 -1.11 -1.89
C CYS A 230 -10.17 0.12 -2.70
N ARG A 231 -10.18 1.29 -2.06
CA ARG A 231 -9.66 2.54 -2.64
C ARG A 231 -8.50 2.99 -1.76
N GLY A 232 -7.29 2.99 -2.31
CA GLY A 232 -6.19 3.75 -1.73
C GLY A 232 -6.46 5.24 -1.93
N PHE A 233 -6.05 6.09 -1.00
CA PHE A 233 -6.18 7.53 -1.14
C PHE A 233 -4.78 8.15 -1.04
N ALA A 234 -4.35 8.83 -2.08
CA ALA A 234 -3.28 9.81 -1.94
C ALA A 234 -3.94 11.12 -1.52
N VAL A 235 -3.67 11.58 -0.32
CA VAL A 235 -4.24 12.83 0.19
C VAL A 235 -3.16 13.91 0.03
N VAL A 236 -3.41 14.90 -0.82
CA VAL A 236 -2.46 15.98 -1.06
C VAL A 236 -2.88 17.16 -0.20
N LEU A 237 -2.10 17.47 0.83
CA LEU A 237 -2.30 18.68 1.62
C LEU A 237 -1.60 19.83 0.91
N TYR A 238 -2.34 20.50 0.03
CA TYR A 238 -1.89 21.71 -0.65
C TYR A 238 -2.69 22.90 -0.15
N GLN A 239 -2.00 23.88 0.44
CA GLN A 239 -2.56 25.21 0.64
C GLN A 239 -2.20 26.04 -0.60
N PRO A 240 -3.17 26.40 -1.46
CA PRO A 240 -2.89 27.36 -2.51
C PRO A 240 -2.51 28.68 -1.84
N THR A 241 -1.26 29.11 -2.04
CA THR A 241 -0.86 30.50 -1.82
C THR A 241 -1.89 31.38 -2.53
N GLY A 242 -2.57 32.23 -1.77
CA GLY A 242 -3.71 33.02 -2.23
C GLY A 242 -3.47 33.60 -3.62
N SER A 243 -4.40 33.31 -4.52
CA SER A 243 -4.54 33.97 -5.80
C SER A 243 -4.97 35.43 -5.57
N ASN A 244 -4.04 36.29 -5.17
CA ASN A 244 -4.15 37.72 -5.48
C ASN A 244 -3.67 37.92 -6.91
N LEU A 245 -4.52 37.53 -7.87
CA LEU A 245 -4.44 38.06 -9.22
C LEU A 245 -4.92 39.52 -9.15
N PRO A 246 -4.10 40.53 -9.50
CA PRO A 246 -4.56 41.89 -9.58
C PRO A 246 -5.69 41.95 -10.62
N GLN A 247 -6.89 42.34 -10.19
CA GLN A 247 -7.96 42.68 -11.12
C GLN A 247 -7.45 43.81 -12.03
N ARG A 248 -7.22 43.50 -13.31
CA ARG A 248 -6.98 44.54 -14.32
C ARG A 248 -8.23 45.44 -14.33
N PRO A 249 -8.08 46.77 -14.22
CA PRO A 249 -9.20 47.67 -14.40
C PRO A 249 -9.74 47.47 -15.82
N ARG A 250 -11.03 47.20 -15.93
CA ARG A 250 -11.74 47.25 -17.21
C ARG A 250 -11.66 48.69 -17.71
N ARG A 251 -10.97 48.89 -18.83
CA ARG A 251 -11.17 50.02 -19.73
C ARG A 251 -12.02 49.54 -20.89
#